data_AF-A0A9D5KGJ0-F1
#
_entry.id   AF-A0A9D5KGJ0-F1
#
_cell.length_a   1.000
_cell.length_b   1.000
_cell.length_c   1.000
_cell.angle_alpha   90.00
_cell.angle_beta   90.00
_cell.angle_gamma   90.00
#
_symmetry.space_group_name_H-M   'P 1'
#
loop_
_entity.id
_entity.type
_entity.pdbx_description
1 polymer ?
#
loop_
_entity_poly.entity_id
_entity_poly.type
_entity_poly.pdbx_seq_one_letter_code
_entity_poly.pdbx_strand_id
1 'polypeptide(L)'
;MEKTFHFQPHIRYCEKPVMSFFAVLIAGSMALPVLIGPVPGGTARIVRLSFYLCAMFFCTAVLARMLCRRWKQARFVVTVDRLIYYGLFSVKVVSYAAVRKFWHVHFLYWAGFAVVRGEQTTIYLPFVVHDLSGLAKAVEERFKAHNREALLRSGRFDRFVLAARVNDIMNERIYTDLPALLTTVALGGIASGYVAQSIWRLYFPFVLGWSLLGLAFPLLGYLVANFIMAAGVARRIRDNFNVARSYDASALYVRAALVTAVVYLASGIAFRRFSTWLLW
;
A
#
# COMPACT_ATOMS: atom_id res chain seq x y z
N MET A 1 -15.03 -27.93 12.60
CA MET A 1 -14.52 -27.62 11.24
C MET A 1 -13.49 -26.52 11.34
N GLU A 2 -12.27 -26.82 10.92
CA GLU A 2 -11.14 -25.89 10.84
C GLU A 2 -11.24 -25.07 9.54
N LYS A 3 -11.05 -23.75 9.63
CA LYS A 3 -10.97 -22.86 8.46
C LYS A 3 -9.61 -22.17 8.48
N THR A 4 -8.89 -22.24 7.36
CA THR A 4 -7.59 -21.58 7.19
C THR A 4 -7.73 -20.41 6.24
N PHE A 5 -7.24 -19.26 6.67
CA PHE A 5 -7.21 -18.02 5.91
C PHE A 5 -5.76 -17.63 5.67
N HIS A 6 -5.39 -17.55 4.40
CA HIS A 6 -4.03 -17.20 4.00
C HIS A 6 -3.89 -15.69 3.85
N PHE A 7 -2.70 -15.16 4.12
CA PHE A 7 -2.37 -13.82 3.66
C PHE A 7 -2.50 -13.78 2.13
N GLN A 8 -3.02 -12.67 1.60
CA GLN A 8 -3.09 -12.51 0.15
C GLN A 8 -1.66 -12.62 -0.42
N PRO A 9 -1.36 -13.66 -1.23
CA PRO A 9 -0.02 -13.89 -1.73
C PRO A 9 0.43 -12.80 -2.73
N HIS A 10 -0.53 -12.00 -3.19
CA HIS A 10 -0.44 -11.20 -4.41
C HIS A 10 -0.41 -9.70 -4.16
N ILE A 11 -0.70 -9.25 -2.93
CA ILE A 11 -0.27 -7.92 -2.50
C ILE A 11 1.23 -8.02 -2.25
N ARG A 12 1.96 -7.82 -3.35
CA ARG A 12 3.24 -7.13 -3.33
C ARG A 12 3.14 -6.08 -2.24
N TYR A 13 3.95 -6.22 -1.21
CA TYR A 13 4.19 -5.17 -0.23
C TYR A 13 4.79 -3.97 -0.97
N CYS A 14 3.99 -3.22 -1.72
CA CYS A 14 4.37 -1.95 -2.33
C CYS A 14 4.55 -0.87 -1.25
N GLU A 15 4.73 -1.26 0.01
CA GLU A 15 5.12 -0.37 1.09
C GLU A 15 6.52 -0.69 1.56
N LYS A 16 6.91 -1.97 1.71
CA LYS A 16 8.28 -2.30 2.14
C LYS A 16 9.25 -2.29 0.96
N PRO A 17 9.08 -3.05 -0.12
CA PRO A 17 9.80 -2.82 -1.36
C PRO A 17 9.79 -1.38 -1.88
N VAL A 18 8.71 -0.61 -1.71
CA VAL A 18 8.68 0.81 -2.12
C VAL A 18 9.35 1.72 -1.11
N MET A 19 9.19 1.53 0.21
CA MET A 19 9.96 2.26 1.23
C MET A 19 11.42 1.84 1.25
N SER A 20 11.74 0.60 0.91
CA SER A 20 13.09 0.09 0.67
C SER A 20 13.61 0.68 -0.63
N PHE A 21 12.82 0.75 -1.71
CA PHE A 21 13.17 1.44 -2.94
C PHE A 21 13.43 2.92 -2.68
N PHE A 22 12.56 3.62 -1.94
CA PHE A 22 12.73 5.02 -1.52
C PHE A 22 13.90 5.19 -0.55
N ALA A 23 14.10 4.31 0.43
CA ALA A 23 15.25 4.36 1.34
C ALA A 23 16.55 4.05 0.60
N VAL A 24 16.52 3.20 -0.42
CA VAL A 24 17.62 2.91 -1.35
C VAL A 24 17.83 4.09 -2.31
N LEU A 25 16.78 4.77 -2.74
CA LEU A 25 16.85 5.97 -3.59
C LEU A 25 17.38 7.17 -2.79
N ILE A 26 17.01 7.28 -1.52
CA ILE A 26 17.45 8.31 -0.56
C ILE A 26 18.89 8.00 -0.11
N ALA A 27 19.20 6.77 0.26
CA ALA A 27 20.57 6.36 0.57
C ALA A 27 21.47 6.45 -0.67
N GLY A 28 20.93 6.14 -1.85
CA GLY A 28 21.59 6.29 -3.14
C GLY A 28 21.78 7.74 -3.54
N SER A 29 20.79 8.62 -3.31
CA SER A 29 20.92 10.05 -3.55
C SER A 29 21.84 10.75 -2.54
N MET A 30 21.97 10.21 -1.33
CA MET A 30 22.95 10.64 -0.32
C MET A 30 24.37 10.10 -0.59
N ALA A 31 24.51 8.93 -1.21
CA ALA A 31 25.80 8.35 -1.60
C ALA A 31 26.29 8.84 -2.98
N LEU A 32 25.39 9.34 -3.84
CA LEU A 32 25.70 9.89 -5.16
C LEU A 32 26.76 11.00 -5.12
N PRO A 33 26.68 12.02 -4.23
CA PRO A 33 27.68 13.08 -4.13
C PRO A 33 29.08 12.56 -3.75
N VAL A 34 29.14 11.49 -2.96
CA VAL A 34 30.40 10.85 -2.52
C VAL A 34 31.01 10.01 -3.64
N LEU A 35 30.19 9.35 -4.47
CA LEU A 35 30.64 8.56 -5.63
C LEU A 35 30.95 9.42 -6.88
N ILE A 36 30.34 10.61 -6.98
CA ILE A 36 30.56 11.63 -8.03
C ILE A 36 31.68 12.63 -7.63
N GLY A 37 32.36 12.41 -6.50
CA GLY A 37 33.59 13.12 -6.15
C GLY A 37 34.55 13.20 -7.35
N PRO A 38 35.36 14.26 -7.47
CA PRO A 38 35.97 14.69 -8.72
C PRO A 38 36.90 13.62 -9.31
N VAL A 39 36.34 12.75 -10.14
CA VAL A 39 37.10 11.89 -11.05
C VAL A 39 37.22 12.64 -12.37
N PRO A 40 38.43 12.81 -12.91
CA PRO A 40 38.61 13.37 -14.25
C PRO A 40 38.02 12.40 -15.29
N GLY A 41 37.11 12.90 -16.13
CA GLY A 41 36.46 12.14 -17.20
C GLY A 41 34.99 11.76 -16.91
N GLY A 42 34.09 12.10 -17.85
CA GLY A 42 32.65 11.86 -17.75
C GLY A 42 32.24 10.38 -17.81
N THR A 43 33.01 9.54 -18.52
CA THR A 43 32.74 8.11 -18.69
C THR A 43 32.91 7.31 -17.40
N ALA A 44 33.93 7.60 -16.60
CA ALA A 44 34.17 6.91 -15.33
C ALA A 44 33.04 7.14 -14.30
N ARG A 45 32.39 8.31 -14.33
CA ARG A 45 31.26 8.63 -13.46
C ARG A 45 30.00 7.85 -13.84
N ILE A 46 29.72 7.74 -15.15
CA ILE A 46 28.56 7.00 -15.66
C ILE A 46 28.71 5.51 -15.32
N VAL A 47 29.88 4.91 -15.53
CA VAL A 47 30.12 3.49 -15.23
C VAL A 47 29.95 3.18 -13.73
N ARG A 48 30.47 4.04 -12.84
CA ARG A 48 30.30 3.88 -11.38
C ARG A 48 28.84 4.01 -10.96
N LEU A 49 28.11 4.98 -11.51
CA LEU A 49 26.68 5.15 -11.27
C LEU A 49 25.88 3.93 -11.72
N SER A 50 26.15 3.42 -12.93
CA SER A 50 25.49 2.23 -13.48
C SER A 50 25.75 0.98 -12.62
N PHE A 51 27.01 0.76 -12.19
CA PHE A 51 27.35 -0.37 -11.33
C PHE A 51 26.66 -0.29 -9.96
N TYR A 52 26.64 0.90 -9.35
CA TYR A 52 25.95 1.13 -8.08
C TYR A 52 24.44 0.88 -8.20
N LEU A 53 23.80 1.44 -9.23
CA LEU A 53 22.37 1.21 -9.49
C LEU A 53 22.05 -0.26 -9.72
N CYS A 54 22.92 -1.00 -10.43
CA CYS A 54 22.77 -2.45 -10.62
C CYS A 54 22.90 -3.22 -9.30
N ALA A 55 23.91 -2.92 -8.48
CA ALA A 55 24.11 -3.56 -7.19
C ALA A 55 22.93 -3.30 -6.23
N MET A 56 22.46 -2.05 -6.18
CA MET A 56 21.30 -1.67 -5.36
C MET A 56 20.01 -2.34 -5.84
N PHE A 57 19.80 -2.41 -7.16
CA PHE A 57 18.69 -3.16 -7.74
C PHE A 57 18.73 -4.63 -7.33
N PHE A 58 19.90 -5.27 -7.42
CA PHE A 58 20.07 -6.67 -7.05
C PHE A 58 19.82 -6.93 -5.56
N CYS A 59 20.43 -6.14 -4.66
CA CYS A 59 20.19 -6.25 -3.22
C CYS A 59 18.71 -6.05 -2.86
N THR A 60 18.05 -5.08 -3.50
CA THR A 60 16.62 -4.83 -3.30
C THR A 60 15.77 -5.99 -3.80
N ALA A 61 16.10 -6.55 -4.96
CA ALA A 61 15.40 -7.71 -5.52
C ALA A 61 15.56 -8.96 -4.64
N VAL A 62 16.76 -9.21 -4.10
CA VAL A 62 17.01 -10.32 -3.16
C VAL A 62 16.23 -10.13 -1.87
N LEU A 63 16.29 -8.95 -1.25
CA LEU A 63 15.55 -8.64 -0.02
C LEU A 63 14.03 -8.77 -0.26
N ALA A 64 13.52 -8.23 -1.37
CA ALA A 64 12.12 -8.37 -1.76
C ALA A 64 11.74 -9.85 -1.92
N ARG A 65 12.56 -10.68 -2.56
CA ARG A 65 12.32 -12.12 -2.72
C ARG A 65 12.32 -12.86 -1.38
N MET A 66 13.25 -12.56 -0.48
CA MET A 66 13.31 -13.18 0.86
C MET A 66 12.09 -12.84 1.71
N LEU A 67 11.68 -11.57 1.70
CA LEU A 67 10.45 -11.13 2.36
C LEU A 67 9.23 -11.81 1.74
N CYS A 68 9.06 -11.75 0.41
CA CYS A 68 7.94 -12.39 -0.27
C CYS A 68 7.82 -13.90 0.04
N ARG A 69 8.93 -14.63 0.13
CA ARG A 69 8.91 -16.06 0.47
C ARG A 69 8.38 -16.33 1.88
N ARG A 70 8.85 -15.59 2.89
CA ARG A 70 8.41 -15.81 4.29
C ARG A 70 6.98 -15.36 4.55
N TRP A 71 6.51 -14.31 3.86
CA TRP A 71 5.13 -13.85 4.03
C TRP A 71 4.08 -14.83 3.49
N LYS A 72 4.41 -15.65 2.48
CA LYS A 72 3.53 -16.73 2.00
C LYS A 72 3.21 -17.79 3.08
N GLN A 73 4.03 -17.86 4.13
CA GLN A 73 3.83 -18.80 5.23
C GLN A 73 2.92 -18.23 6.33
N ALA A 74 2.64 -16.92 6.29
CA ALA A 74 1.76 -16.31 7.26
C ALA A 74 0.31 -16.72 6.99
N ARG A 75 -0.40 -17.19 8.02
CA ARG A 75 -1.80 -17.64 7.92
C ARG A 75 -2.54 -17.52 9.25
N PHE A 76 -3.84 -17.33 9.16
CA PHE A 76 -4.77 -17.42 10.29
C PHE A 76 -5.53 -18.73 10.21
N VAL A 77 -5.58 -19.46 11.33
CA VAL A 77 -6.36 -20.69 11.45
C VAL A 77 -7.43 -20.46 12.51
N VAL A 78 -8.69 -20.59 12.08
CA VAL A 78 -9.86 -20.54 12.95
C VAL A 78 -10.27 -21.97 13.25
N THR A 79 -10.06 -22.39 14.49
CA THR A 79 -10.49 -23.69 15.01
C THR A 79 -11.81 -23.56 15.75
N VAL A 80 -12.26 -24.62 16.42
CA VAL A 80 -13.47 -24.56 17.26
C VAL A 80 -13.24 -23.64 18.47
N ASP A 81 -12.12 -23.80 19.17
CA ASP A 81 -11.91 -23.14 20.46
C ASP A 81 -10.89 -22.01 20.40
N ARG A 82 -10.11 -21.91 19.32
CA ARG A 82 -8.94 -21.02 19.23
C ARG A 82 -8.82 -20.32 17.90
N LEU A 83 -8.31 -19.10 17.96
CA LEU A 83 -7.75 -18.36 16.84
C LEU A 83 -6.21 -18.49 16.89
N ILE A 84 -5.62 -18.98 15.81
CA ILE A 84 -4.18 -19.18 15.69
C ILE A 84 -3.65 -18.28 14.57
N TYR A 85 -2.61 -17.52 14.85
CA TYR A 85 -1.84 -16.77 13.89
C TYR A 85 -0.46 -17.39 13.75
N TYR A 86 -0.18 -17.92 12.56
CA TYR A 86 1.18 -18.30 12.16
C TYR A 86 1.81 -17.08 11.50
N GLY A 87 2.69 -16.38 12.21
CA GLY A 87 3.43 -15.23 11.68
C GLY A 87 4.83 -15.59 11.19
N LEU A 88 5.56 -14.60 10.68
CA LEU A 88 6.95 -14.79 10.21
C LEU A 88 7.94 -15.23 11.30
N PHE A 89 7.71 -14.80 12.54
CA PHE A 89 8.67 -14.95 13.64
C PHE A 89 8.06 -15.61 14.89
N SER A 90 6.74 -15.73 14.96
CA SER A 90 6.07 -16.32 16.11
C SER A 90 4.71 -16.89 15.73
N VAL A 91 4.33 -17.95 16.43
CA VAL A 91 2.97 -18.47 16.45
C VAL A 91 2.26 -17.86 17.64
N LYS A 92 1.12 -17.22 17.41
CA LYS A 92 0.28 -16.67 18.47
C LYS A 92 -1.03 -17.42 18.51
N VAL A 93 -1.45 -17.82 19.70
CA VAL A 93 -2.69 -18.57 19.92
C VAL A 93 -3.54 -17.81 20.94
N VAL A 94 -4.81 -17.62 20.63
CA VAL A 94 -5.80 -17.03 21.54
C VAL A 94 -7.00 -17.97 21.60
N SER A 95 -7.34 -18.46 22.79
CA SER A 95 -8.59 -19.18 23.02
C SER A 95 -9.77 -18.22 23.00
N TYR A 96 -10.87 -18.57 22.31
CA TYR A 96 -12.09 -17.76 22.26
C TYR A 96 -12.70 -17.56 23.65
N ALA A 97 -12.64 -18.58 24.50
CA ALA A 97 -13.06 -18.49 25.89
C ALA A 97 -12.22 -17.48 26.69
N ALA A 98 -10.96 -17.26 26.32
CA ALA A 98 -10.02 -16.38 27.03
C ALA A 98 -9.96 -14.94 26.45
N VAL A 99 -10.79 -14.61 25.45
CA VAL A 99 -10.79 -13.27 24.85
C VAL A 99 -11.43 -12.26 25.81
N ARG A 100 -10.64 -11.26 26.20
CA ARG A 100 -11.07 -10.17 27.09
C ARG A 100 -11.60 -8.98 26.32
N LYS A 101 -10.98 -8.64 25.18
CA LYS A 101 -11.32 -7.44 24.40
C LYS A 101 -11.17 -7.69 22.90
N PHE A 102 -12.09 -7.12 22.15
CA PHE A 102 -12.04 -6.99 20.69
C PHE A 102 -12.25 -5.52 20.31
N TRP A 103 -11.39 -4.97 19.44
CA TRP A 103 -11.62 -3.65 18.86
C TRP A 103 -10.97 -3.50 17.50
N HIS A 104 -11.52 -2.61 16.68
CA HIS A 104 -10.98 -2.21 15.39
C HIS A 104 -10.20 -0.90 15.54
N VAL A 105 -8.96 -0.88 15.04
CA VAL A 105 -8.15 0.32 14.91
C VAL A 105 -8.25 0.76 13.47
N HIS A 106 -8.89 1.91 13.25
CA HIS A 106 -9.02 2.53 11.95
C HIS A 106 -7.93 3.58 11.75
N PHE A 107 -7.31 3.60 10.56
CA PHE A 107 -6.40 4.66 10.16
C PHE A 107 -7.03 5.45 9.02
N LEU A 108 -6.70 6.74 8.93
CA LEU A 108 -7.34 7.67 7.99
C LEU A 108 -7.18 7.24 6.51
N TYR A 109 -6.06 6.60 6.17
CA TYR A 109 -5.73 6.20 4.79
C TYR A 109 -5.65 4.68 4.59
N TRP A 110 -5.87 3.89 5.65
CA TRP A 110 -5.66 2.44 5.65
C TRP A 110 -6.82 1.75 6.36
N ALA A 111 -7.30 0.63 5.81
CA ALA A 111 -8.42 -0.12 6.38
C ALA A 111 -8.17 -0.59 7.84
N GLY A 112 -6.91 -0.58 8.26
CA GLY A 112 -6.46 -0.74 9.63
C GLY A 112 -6.30 -2.19 10.04
N PHE A 113 -6.59 -2.49 11.29
CA PHE A 113 -6.53 -3.86 11.80
C PHE A 113 -7.50 -4.06 12.96
N ALA A 114 -8.02 -5.28 13.10
CA ALA A 114 -8.72 -5.68 14.31
C ALA A 114 -7.73 -6.27 15.32
N VAL A 115 -8.01 -6.06 16.59
CA VAL A 115 -7.21 -6.58 17.71
C VAL A 115 -8.05 -7.54 18.50
N VAL A 116 -7.57 -8.78 18.61
CA VAL A 116 -8.13 -9.83 19.47
C VAL A 116 -7.18 -10.00 20.64
N ARG A 117 -7.58 -9.49 21.82
CA ARG A 117 -6.77 -9.55 23.04
C ARG A 117 -7.27 -10.66 23.96
N GLY A 118 -6.47 -11.70 24.10
CA GLY A 118 -6.61 -12.71 25.14
C GLY A 118 -5.99 -12.28 26.47
N GLU A 119 -5.87 -13.22 27.41
CA GLU A 119 -5.24 -12.95 28.71
C GLU A 119 -3.73 -12.78 28.60
N GLN A 120 -3.07 -13.65 27.83
CA GLN A 120 -1.61 -13.70 27.71
C GLN A 120 -1.11 -13.21 26.34
N THR A 121 -1.94 -13.29 25.31
CA THR A 121 -1.53 -13.07 23.92
C THR A 121 -2.50 -12.12 23.21
N THR A 122 -1.96 -11.38 22.24
CA THR A 122 -2.74 -10.47 21.37
C THR A 122 -2.48 -10.83 19.91
N ILE A 123 -3.56 -11.08 19.17
CA ILE A 123 -3.53 -11.29 17.73
C ILE A 123 -4.05 -10.04 17.04
N TYR A 124 -3.30 -9.58 16.04
CA TYR A 124 -3.71 -8.51 15.14
C TYR A 124 -4.20 -9.15 13.85
N LEU A 125 -5.40 -8.79 13.42
CA LEU A 125 -6.03 -9.22 12.17
C LEU A 125 -5.85 -8.08 11.15
N PRO A 126 -4.80 -8.12 10.32
CA PRO A 126 -4.56 -7.08 9.34
C PRO A 126 -5.49 -7.26 8.13
N PHE A 127 -5.73 -6.19 7.39
CA PHE A 127 -6.65 -6.18 6.25
C PHE A 127 -6.06 -6.74 4.95
N VAL A 128 -4.99 -7.54 5.06
CA VAL A 128 -4.27 -8.16 3.94
C VAL A 128 -4.50 -9.68 3.87
N VAL A 129 -5.53 -10.18 4.55
CA VAL A 129 -5.94 -11.59 4.54
C VAL A 129 -6.89 -11.82 3.37
N HIS A 130 -6.73 -12.95 2.68
CA HIS A 130 -7.65 -13.35 1.63
C HIS A 130 -8.99 -13.74 2.25
N ASP A 131 -10.10 -13.23 1.70
CA ASP A 131 -11.45 -13.41 2.25
C ASP A 131 -11.55 -12.93 3.72
N LEU A 132 -11.27 -11.63 3.92
CA LEU A 132 -11.29 -11.04 5.25
C LEU A 132 -12.71 -10.99 5.84
N SER A 133 -13.72 -10.80 5.00
CA SER A 133 -15.12 -10.89 5.41
C SER A 133 -15.49 -12.31 5.87
N GLY A 134 -14.99 -13.36 5.20
CA GLY A 134 -15.12 -14.75 5.64
C GLY A 134 -14.42 -15.02 6.98
N LEU A 135 -13.21 -14.46 7.19
CA LEU A 135 -12.52 -14.53 8.48
C LEU A 135 -13.34 -13.85 9.58
N ALA A 136 -13.88 -12.66 9.32
CA ALA A 136 -14.71 -11.92 10.27
C ALA A 136 -15.95 -12.73 10.67
N LYS A 137 -16.65 -13.31 9.70
CA LYS A 137 -17.82 -14.16 9.94
C LYS A 137 -17.47 -15.42 10.75
N ALA A 138 -16.36 -16.08 10.42
CA ALA A 138 -15.90 -17.24 11.18
C ALA A 138 -15.58 -16.88 12.64
N VAL A 139 -14.92 -15.74 12.88
CA VAL A 139 -14.65 -15.25 14.24
C VAL A 139 -15.95 -14.89 14.98
N GLU A 140 -16.93 -14.28 14.29
CA GLU A 140 -18.24 -13.96 14.86
C GLU A 140 -18.99 -15.21 15.34
N GLU A 141 -19.07 -16.23 14.48
CA GLU A 141 -19.69 -17.53 14.78
C GLU A 141 -19.04 -18.17 16.01
N ARG A 142 -17.71 -18.09 16.12
CA ARG A 142 -16.98 -18.63 17.28
C ARG A 142 -17.19 -17.83 18.55
N PHE A 143 -17.31 -16.51 18.49
CA PHE A 143 -17.65 -15.71 19.66
C PHE A 143 -19.06 -15.97 20.17
N LYS A 144 -20.04 -16.14 19.28
CA LYS A 144 -21.41 -16.54 19.66
C LYS A 144 -21.41 -17.91 20.34
N ALA A 145 -20.72 -18.90 19.75
CA ALA A 145 -20.63 -20.25 20.30
C ALA A 145 -19.99 -20.33 21.70
N HIS A 146 -19.14 -19.37 22.07
CA HIS A 146 -18.48 -19.30 23.38
C HIS A 146 -19.13 -18.32 24.36
N ASN A 147 -20.38 -17.90 24.12
CA ASN A 147 -21.10 -16.93 24.95
C ASN A 147 -20.35 -15.59 25.12
N ARG A 148 -19.58 -15.17 24.11
CA ARG A 148 -18.83 -13.90 24.08
C ARG A 148 -19.53 -12.81 23.26
N GLU A 149 -20.86 -12.87 23.14
CA GLU A 149 -21.65 -11.91 22.37
C GLU A 149 -21.49 -10.45 22.82
N ALA A 150 -21.18 -10.22 24.10
CA ALA A 150 -20.91 -8.89 24.63
C ALA A 150 -19.77 -8.18 23.88
N LEU A 151 -18.80 -8.93 23.33
CA LEU A 151 -17.73 -8.38 22.50
C LEU A 151 -18.24 -7.89 21.14
N LEU A 152 -19.27 -8.53 20.60
CA LEU A 152 -19.89 -8.21 19.31
C LEU A 152 -20.78 -6.97 19.41
N ARG A 153 -21.55 -6.82 20.50
CA ARG A 153 -22.53 -5.73 20.71
C ARG A 153 -21.92 -4.33 20.85
N SER A 154 -20.59 -4.21 20.88
CA SER A 154 -19.89 -2.94 21.08
C SER A 154 -19.92 -1.99 19.86
N GLY A 155 -20.55 -2.37 18.75
CA GLY A 155 -20.53 -1.65 17.45
C GLY A 155 -19.15 -1.59 16.79
N ARG A 156 -18.08 -1.94 17.51
CA ARG A 156 -16.70 -2.01 17.00
C ARG A 156 -16.51 -3.23 16.10
N PHE A 157 -17.23 -4.32 16.38
CA PHE A 157 -17.21 -5.51 15.54
C PHE A 157 -17.91 -5.24 14.20
N ASP A 158 -19.05 -4.55 14.21
CA ASP A 158 -19.77 -4.18 12.98
C ASP A 158 -18.92 -3.27 12.08
N ARG A 159 -18.16 -2.33 12.67
CA ARG A 159 -17.20 -1.51 11.92
C ARG A 159 -16.10 -2.34 11.27
N PHE A 160 -15.59 -3.36 11.97
CA PHE A 160 -14.63 -4.30 11.39
C PHE A 160 -15.23 -5.09 10.24
N VAL A 161 -16.44 -5.63 10.40
CA VAL A 161 -17.14 -6.38 9.34
C VAL A 161 -17.39 -5.49 8.12
N LEU A 162 -17.87 -4.26 8.33
CA LEU A 162 -18.09 -3.30 7.24
C LEU A 162 -16.78 -3.00 6.52
N ALA A 163 -15.73 -2.65 7.26
CA ALA A 163 -14.43 -2.37 6.68
C ALA A 163 -13.88 -3.58 5.92
N ALA A 164 -14.07 -4.80 6.44
CA ALA A 164 -13.60 -6.03 5.79
C ALA A 164 -14.30 -6.25 4.44
N ARG A 165 -15.62 -6.02 4.38
CA ARG A 165 -16.39 -6.08 3.14
C ARG A 165 -15.96 -5.02 2.12
N VAL A 166 -15.73 -3.78 2.56
CA VAL A 166 -15.21 -2.72 1.69
C VAL A 166 -13.84 -3.13 1.14
N ASN A 167 -12.97 -3.66 1.99
CA ASN A 167 -11.62 -4.08 1.62
C ASN A 167 -11.61 -5.25 0.63
N ASP A 168 -12.50 -6.24 0.79
CA ASP A 168 -12.61 -7.34 -0.18
C ASP A 168 -13.02 -6.81 -1.57
N ILE A 169 -13.98 -5.88 -1.65
CA ILE A 169 -14.40 -5.24 -2.92
C ILE A 169 -13.28 -4.37 -3.51
N MET A 170 -12.60 -3.57 -2.67
CA MET A 170 -11.51 -2.70 -3.13
C MET A 170 -10.31 -3.51 -3.61
N ASN A 171 -9.95 -4.59 -2.90
CA ASN A 171 -8.86 -5.48 -3.29
C ASN A 171 -9.13 -6.14 -4.64
N GLU A 172 -10.35 -6.64 -4.86
CA GLU A 172 -10.76 -7.23 -6.14
C GLU A 172 -10.49 -6.25 -7.32
N ARG A 173 -10.76 -4.96 -7.11
CA ARG A 173 -10.56 -3.89 -8.11
C ARG A 173 -9.10 -3.50 -8.30
N ILE A 174 -8.32 -3.40 -7.23
CA ILE A 174 -6.89 -3.09 -7.29
C ILE A 174 -6.18 -4.03 -8.28
N TYR A 175 -6.56 -5.31 -8.34
CA TYR A 175 -5.95 -6.26 -9.28
C TYR A 175 -6.18 -5.90 -10.75
N THR A 176 -7.39 -5.45 -11.09
CA THR A 176 -7.73 -5.02 -12.45
C THR A 176 -7.00 -3.73 -12.82
N ASP A 177 -6.86 -2.82 -11.86
CA ASP A 177 -6.35 -1.46 -12.12
C ASP A 177 -4.83 -1.34 -11.98
N LEU A 178 -4.17 -2.27 -11.28
CA LEU A 178 -2.73 -2.21 -10.98
C LEU A 178 -1.84 -2.11 -12.22
N PRO A 179 -2.05 -2.87 -13.32
CA PRO A 179 -1.21 -2.75 -14.52
C PRO A 179 -1.32 -1.35 -15.15
N ALA A 180 -2.53 -0.81 -15.24
CA ALA A 180 -2.77 0.54 -15.76
C ALA A 180 -2.13 1.61 -14.88
N LEU A 181 -2.24 1.47 -13.55
CA LEU A 181 -1.58 2.36 -12.59
C LEU A 181 -0.06 2.34 -12.75
N LEU A 182 0.56 1.15 -12.74
CA LEU A 182 2.02 1.02 -12.85
C LEU A 182 2.54 1.61 -14.17
N THR A 183 1.80 1.38 -15.26
CA THR A 183 2.14 1.94 -16.58
C THR A 183 2.03 3.47 -16.55
N THR A 184 0.96 4.01 -15.98
CA THR A 184 0.75 5.46 -15.88
C THR A 184 1.81 6.13 -15.02
N VAL A 185 2.15 5.55 -13.87
CA VAL A 185 3.22 6.05 -12.99
C VAL A 185 4.56 6.02 -13.73
N ALA A 186 4.93 4.90 -14.36
CA ALA A 186 6.19 4.77 -15.08
C ALA A 186 6.31 5.77 -16.24
N LEU A 187 5.28 5.87 -17.08
CA LEU A 187 5.25 6.83 -18.19
C LEU A 187 5.26 8.27 -17.69
N GLY A 188 4.55 8.57 -16.60
CA GLY A 188 4.56 9.89 -15.94
C GLY A 188 5.97 10.30 -15.52
N GLY A 189 6.69 9.44 -14.81
CA GLY A 189 8.08 9.70 -14.40
C GLY A 189 9.03 9.93 -15.58
N ILE A 190 8.95 9.08 -16.62
CA ILE A 190 9.79 9.20 -17.83
C ILE A 190 9.50 10.51 -18.57
N ALA A 191 8.22 10.84 -18.79
CA ALA A 191 7.81 12.05 -19.48
C ALA A 191 8.23 13.30 -18.68
N SER A 192 8.03 13.31 -17.36
CA SER A 192 8.48 14.40 -16.48
C SER A 192 10.00 14.60 -16.56
N GLY A 193 10.78 13.51 -16.52
CA GLY A 193 12.23 13.59 -16.66
C GLY A 193 12.67 14.15 -18.00
N TYR A 194 12.04 13.71 -19.09
CA TYR A 194 12.31 14.22 -20.44
C TYR A 194 12.00 15.72 -20.55
N VAL A 195 10.87 16.18 -20.02
CA VAL A 195 10.51 17.62 -20.03
C VAL A 195 11.54 18.44 -19.25
N ALA A 196 11.91 18.02 -18.04
CA ALA A 196 12.86 18.74 -17.21
C ALA A 196 14.27 18.79 -17.84
N GLN A 197 14.72 17.70 -18.47
CA GLN A 197 16.04 17.61 -19.10
C GLN A 197 16.09 18.28 -20.47
N SER A 198 15.16 17.97 -21.36
CA SER A 198 15.24 18.35 -22.78
C SER A 198 14.60 19.69 -23.08
N ILE A 199 13.52 20.03 -22.38
CA ILE A 199 12.76 21.28 -22.62
C ILE A 199 13.21 22.38 -21.67
N TRP A 200 13.30 22.09 -20.38
CA TRP A 200 13.68 23.08 -19.37
C TRP A 200 15.19 23.15 -19.14
N ARG A 201 15.96 22.15 -19.61
CA ARG A 201 17.42 22.10 -19.51
C ARG A 201 17.93 22.32 -18.08
N LEU A 202 17.20 21.77 -17.11
CA LEU A 202 17.52 21.93 -15.69
C LEU A 202 18.75 21.13 -15.29
N TYR A 203 19.42 21.59 -14.23
CA TYR A 203 20.52 20.84 -13.62
C TYR A 203 20.02 19.49 -13.07
N PHE A 204 20.87 18.47 -13.08
CA PHE A 204 20.50 17.08 -12.78
C PHE A 204 19.66 16.87 -11.49
N PRO A 205 19.94 17.52 -10.34
CA PRO A 205 19.14 17.37 -9.13
C PRO A 205 17.68 17.83 -9.31
N PHE A 206 17.46 18.90 -10.08
CA PHE A 206 16.11 19.41 -10.35
C PHE A 206 15.34 18.51 -11.32
N VAL A 207 16.04 17.91 -12.30
CA VAL A 207 15.46 16.89 -13.19
C VAL A 207 15.01 15.67 -12.37
N LEU A 208 15.84 15.21 -11.45
CA LEU A 208 15.52 14.06 -10.60
C LEU A 208 14.34 14.37 -9.67
N GLY A 209 14.33 15.53 -9.00
CA GLY A 209 13.21 15.98 -8.18
C GLY A 209 11.90 16.08 -8.97
N TRP A 210 11.93 16.66 -10.17
CA TRP A 210 10.76 16.78 -11.04
C TRP A 210 10.26 15.42 -11.56
N SER A 211 11.16 14.50 -11.86
CA SER A 211 10.82 13.13 -12.27
C SER A 211 10.12 12.37 -11.14
N LEU A 212 10.58 12.54 -9.89
CA LEU A 212 9.92 11.95 -8.72
C LEU A 212 8.51 12.50 -8.51
N LEU A 213 8.29 13.80 -8.77
CA LEU A 213 6.95 14.37 -8.78
C LEU A 213 6.09 13.75 -9.89
N GLY A 214 6.64 13.54 -11.08
CA GLY A 214 6.00 12.79 -12.18
C GLY A 214 5.52 11.38 -11.81
N LEU A 215 6.21 10.72 -10.88
CA LEU A 215 5.78 9.45 -10.29
C LEU A 215 4.71 9.64 -9.20
N ALA A 216 4.91 10.63 -8.34
CA ALA A 216 4.08 10.85 -7.14
C ALA A 216 2.67 11.32 -7.48
N PHE A 217 2.51 12.22 -8.45
CA PHE A 217 1.21 12.80 -8.80
C PHE A 217 0.20 11.73 -9.25
N PRO A 218 0.47 10.87 -10.25
CA PRO A 218 -0.45 9.81 -10.64
C PRO A 218 -0.80 8.85 -9.48
N LEU A 219 0.17 8.54 -8.62
CA LEU A 219 -0.05 7.71 -7.44
C LEU A 219 -1.01 8.39 -6.44
N LEU A 220 -0.82 9.69 -6.19
CA LEU A 220 -1.71 10.46 -5.33
C LEU A 220 -3.13 10.53 -5.89
N GLY A 221 -3.28 10.77 -7.20
CA GLY A 221 -4.59 10.75 -7.87
C GLY A 221 -5.32 9.42 -7.69
N TYR A 222 -4.59 8.31 -7.84
CA TYR A 222 -5.10 6.97 -7.60
C TYR A 222 -5.52 6.74 -6.15
N LEU A 223 -4.69 7.16 -5.18
CA LEU A 223 -5.01 7.04 -3.75
C LEU A 223 -6.25 7.84 -3.36
N VAL A 224 -6.39 9.07 -3.87
CA VAL A 224 -7.58 9.91 -3.64
C VAL A 224 -8.82 9.28 -4.25
N ALA A 225 -8.75 8.78 -5.49
CA ALA A 225 -9.85 8.09 -6.13
C ALA A 225 -10.29 6.85 -5.33
N ASN A 226 -9.33 6.03 -4.88
CA ASN A 226 -9.61 4.87 -4.03
C ASN A 226 -10.23 5.26 -2.69
N PHE A 227 -9.78 6.35 -2.07
CA PHE A 227 -10.35 6.83 -0.82
C PHE A 227 -11.82 7.25 -0.99
N ILE A 228 -12.12 8.04 -2.02
CA ILE A 228 -13.50 8.48 -2.32
C ILE A 228 -14.37 7.27 -2.67
N MET A 229 -13.83 6.31 -3.42
CA MET A 229 -14.53 5.08 -3.78
C MET A 229 -14.84 4.24 -2.55
N ALA A 230 -13.87 4.01 -1.67
CA ALA A 230 -14.07 3.25 -0.44
C ALA A 230 -15.16 3.88 0.43
N ALA A 231 -15.20 5.22 0.52
CA ALA A 231 -16.27 5.93 1.21
C ALA A 231 -17.64 5.75 0.53
N GLY A 232 -17.70 5.77 -0.81
CA GLY A 232 -18.92 5.51 -1.58
C GLY A 232 -19.44 4.08 -1.43
N VAL A 233 -18.54 3.10 -1.50
CA VAL A 233 -18.82 1.67 -1.30
C VAL A 233 -19.30 1.43 0.14
N ALA A 234 -18.64 2.00 1.14
CA ALA A 234 -19.04 1.87 2.55
C ALA A 234 -20.47 2.38 2.82
N ARG A 235 -20.90 3.45 2.13
CA ARG A 235 -22.27 3.95 2.21
C ARG A 235 -23.26 2.95 1.59
N ARG A 236 -22.97 2.44 0.40
CA ARG A 236 -23.85 1.53 -0.35
C ARG A 236 -23.94 0.12 0.22
N ILE A 237 -22.90 -0.38 0.90
CA ILE A 237 -22.94 -1.70 1.57
C ILE A 237 -24.01 -1.74 2.66
N ARG A 238 -24.36 -0.59 3.27
CA ARG A 238 -25.46 -0.52 4.24
C ARG A 238 -26.81 -0.84 3.61
N ASP A 239 -26.97 -0.51 2.33
CA ASP A 239 -28.25 -0.65 1.62
C ASP A 239 -28.32 -1.99 0.87
N ASN A 240 -27.28 -2.35 0.10
CA ASN A 240 -27.19 -3.64 -0.59
C ASN A 240 -25.75 -3.96 -1.05
N PHE A 241 -25.23 -5.13 -0.66
CA PHE A 241 -23.88 -5.57 -1.01
C PHE A 241 -23.67 -5.73 -2.53
N ASN A 242 -24.68 -6.20 -3.27
CA ASN A 242 -24.57 -6.40 -4.72
C ASN A 242 -24.51 -5.05 -5.47
N VAL A 243 -25.21 -4.03 -4.96
CA VAL A 243 -25.20 -2.66 -5.51
C VAL A 243 -23.86 -1.97 -5.24
N ALA A 244 -23.20 -2.29 -4.13
CA ALA A 244 -21.85 -1.79 -3.84
C ALA A 244 -20.80 -2.37 -4.81
N ARG A 245 -20.97 -3.63 -5.23
CA ARG A 245 -20.09 -4.29 -6.20
C ARG A 245 -20.16 -3.71 -7.60
N SER A 246 -21.35 -3.27 -8.04
CA SER A 246 -21.57 -2.68 -9.37
C SER A 246 -21.27 -1.18 -9.45
N TYR A 247 -20.68 -0.58 -8.41
CA TYR A 247 -20.33 0.85 -8.41
C TYR A 247 -19.34 1.17 -9.52
N ASP A 248 -19.75 1.95 -10.53
CA ASP A 248 -18.86 2.38 -11.60
C ASP A 248 -17.86 3.40 -11.07
N ALA A 249 -16.59 3.01 -11.10
CA ALA A 249 -15.46 3.79 -10.61
C ALA A 249 -14.77 4.61 -11.72
N SER A 250 -15.08 4.34 -12.98
CA SER A 250 -14.37 4.90 -14.13
C SER A 250 -14.40 6.43 -14.13
N ALA A 251 -15.59 7.02 -13.95
CA ALA A 251 -15.77 8.47 -13.88
C ALA A 251 -15.00 9.11 -12.71
N LEU A 252 -14.86 8.41 -11.59
CA LEU A 252 -14.13 8.90 -10.42
C LEU A 252 -12.62 8.92 -10.69
N TYR A 253 -12.08 7.85 -11.28
CA TYR A 253 -10.67 7.81 -11.69
C TYR A 253 -10.34 8.87 -12.74
N VAL A 254 -11.21 9.07 -13.73
CA VAL A 254 -11.02 10.13 -14.74
C VAL A 254 -11.00 11.51 -14.11
N ARG A 255 -11.95 11.82 -13.21
CA ARG A 255 -11.97 13.10 -12.50
C ARG A 255 -10.74 13.31 -11.63
N ALA A 256 -10.34 12.28 -10.87
CA ALA A 256 -9.15 12.34 -10.04
C ALA A 256 -7.89 12.56 -10.90
N ALA A 257 -7.75 11.83 -12.00
CA ALA A 257 -6.64 12.00 -12.95
C ALA A 257 -6.62 13.40 -13.55
N LEU A 258 -7.77 13.97 -13.92
CA LEU A 258 -7.86 15.32 -14.47
C LEU A 258 -7.44 16.39 -13.44
N VAL A 259 -7.92 16.28 -12.20
CA VAL A 259 -7.50 17.17 -11.10
C VAL A 259 -5.99 17.06 -10.86
N THR A 260 -5.47 15.83 -10.77
CA THR A 260 -4.04 15.58 -10.59
C THR A 260 -3.21 16.15 -11.74
N ALA A 261 -3.66 16.02 -12.99
CA ALA A 261 -2.99 16.56 -14.17
C ALA A 261 -2.95 18.10 -14.13
N VAL A 262 -4.05 18.75 -13.76
CA VAL A 262 -4.11 20.22 -13.61
C VAL A 262 -3.14 20.69 -12.51
N VAL A 263 -3.13 20.02 -11.35
CA VAL A 263 -2.21 20.37 -10.25
C VAL A 263 -0.76 20.12 -10.65
N TYR A 264 -0.46 19.02 -11.36
CA TYR A 264 0.88 18.73 -11.88
C TYR A 264 1.35 19.80 -12.86
N LEU A 265 0.51 20.22 -13.80
CA LEU A 265 0.82 21.29 -14.77
C LEU A 265 1.05 22.64 -14.08
N ALA A 266 0.18 23.02 -13.14
CA ALA A 266 0.34 24.25 -12.35
C ALA A 266 1.64 24.22 -11.55
N SER A 267 1.93 23.09 -10.91
CA SER A 267 3.18 22.86 -10.16
C SER A 267 4.40 22.97 -11.07
N GLY A 268 4.31 22.53 -12.33
CA GLY A 268 5.38 22.62 -13.32
C GLY A 268 5.67 24.03 -13.77
N ILE A 269 4.63 24.84 -13.98
CA ILE A 269 4.77 26.26 -14.30
C ILE A 269 5.45 27.00 -13.14
N ALA A 270 5.00 26.74 -11.90
CA ALA A 270 5.58 27.35 -10.70
C ALA A 270 7.04 26.93 -10.50
N PHE A 271 7.33 25.62 -10.60
CA PHE A 271 8.67 25.08 -10.45
C PHE A 271 9.64 25.63 -11.49
N ARG A 272 9.22 25.71 -12.75
CA ARG A 272 10.03 26.32 -13.82
C ARG A 272 10.38 27.77 -13.46
N ARG A 273 9.39 28.60 -13.12
CA ARG A 273 9.62 30.01 -12.76
C ARG A 273 10.59 30.16 -11.58
N PHE A 274 10.43 29.34 -10.55
CA PHE A 274 11.32 29.32 -9.39
C PHE A 274 12.75 28.91 -9.77
N SER A 275 12.90 27.84 -10.55
CA SER A 275 14.23 27.34 -10.96
C SER A 275 14.98 28.34 -11.84
N THR A 276 14.29 29.10 -12.69
CA THR A 276 14.91 30.16 -13.49
C THR A 276 15.37 31.32 -12.61
N TRP A 277 14.59 31.71 -11.60
CA TRP A 277 14.97 32.77 -10.66
C TRP A 277 16.19 32.40 -9.81
N LEU A 278 16.36 31.12 -9.47
CA LEU A 278 17.45 30.66 -8.61
C LEU A 278 18.79 30.46 -9.35
N LEU A 279 18.75 30.43 -10.69
CA LEU A 279 19.91 30.23 -11.57
C LEU A 279 20.41 31.53 -12.23
N TRP A 280 19.78 32.66 -11.92
CA TRP A 280 20.14 34.02 -12.34
C TRP A 280 20.44 34.86 -11.12
#